data_AF-A0A0S7XSI8-F1
#
_entry.id   AF-A0A0S7XSI8-F1
#
_cell.length_a   1.000
_cell.length_b   1.000
_cell.length_c   1.000
_cell.angle_alpha   90.00
_cell.angle_beta   90.00
_cell.angle_gamma   90.00
#
_symmetry.space_group_name_H-M   'P 1'
#
loop_
_entity.id
_entity.type
_entity.pdbx_description
1 polymer ?
#
loop_
_entity_poly.entity_id
_entity_poly.type
_entity_poly.pdbx_seq_one_letter_code
_entity_poly.pdbx_strand_id
1 'polypeptide(L)'
;IHDFEIATLGRTSEDVAEGLETGMFGMVEETLRDFNQSISISEYKDPRGMGFQLGERLIQMKAPHREYSILATGAGLDMPVTVHVAIGTDTVHMSQHVEPEALGSATFTDFRLLSSVICDLEGGVYLNIGSAVILPEVFLKALTIARNLGNKIKNFTTVNMDMIQHYRPHQNVLSRPGGKSYALTGHHEIMLPLLYQALLESL
;
A
#
# COMPACT_ATOMS: atom_id res chain seq x y z
N ILE A 1 3.84 -7.38 0.63
CA ILE A 1 4.32 -8.78 0.44
C ILE A 1 3.18 -9.68 0.00
N HIS A 2 2.13 -9.85 0.81
CA HIS A 2 1.05 -10.81 0.51
C HIS A 2 0.41 -10.70 -0.88
N ASP A 3 0.24 -9.50 -1.43
CA ASP A 3 -0.25 -9.32 -2.81
C ASP A 3 0.66 -10.01 -3.85
N PHE A 4 1.98 -9.86 -3.68
CA PHE A 4 2.99 -10.48 -4.54
C PHE A 4 3.03 -12.00 -4.37
N GLU A 5 2.86 -12.50 -3.15
CA GLU A 5 2.79 -13.94 -2.87
C GLU A 5 1.53 -14.58 -3.43
N ILE A 6 0.38 -13.92 -3.30
CA ILE A 6 -0.87 -14.41 -3.90
C ILE A 6 -0.70 -14.47 -5.42
N ALA A 7 -0.10 -13.45 -6.05
CA ALA A 7 0.13 -13.42 -7.49
C ALA A 7 1.04 -14.56 -7.98
N THR A 8 2.04 -14.94 -7.19
CA THR A 8 3.07 -15.92 -7.58
C THR A 8 2.76 -17.35 -7.13
N LEU A 9 2.21 -17.53 -5.93
CA LEU A 9 2.01 -18.82 -5.24
C LEU A 9 0.52 -19.16 -5.01
N GLY A 10 -0.40 -18.20 -5.20
CA GLY A 10 -1.84 -18.40 -4.97
C GLY A 10 -2.25 -18.44 -3.49
N ARG A 11 -1.30 -18.17 -2.58
CA ARG A 11 -1.50 -18.16 -1.11
C ARG A 11 -0.46 -17.26 -0.46
N THR A 12 -0.75 -16.81 0.76
CA THR A 12 0.25 -16.18 1.63
C THR A 12 1.18 -17.25 2.21
N SER A 13 2.44 -16.89 2.45
CA SER A 13 3.48 -17.89 2.75
C SER A 13 3.72 -18.17 4.25
N GLU A 14 2.96 -17.56 5.15
CA GLU A 14 3.33 -17.46 6.56
C GLU A 14 2.41 -18.24 7.53
N ASP A 15 2.99 -19.18 8.28
CA ASP A 15 2.54 -19.54 9.64
C ASP A 15 3.49 -18.86 10.66
N VAL A 16 2.97 -17.87 11.37
CA VAL A 16 3.76 -17.00 12.25
C VAL A 16 4.32 -17.77 13.45
N ALA A 17 3.52 -18.66 14.04
CA ALA A 17 3.86 -19.26 15.33
C ALA A 17 5.01 -20.27 15.20
N GLU A 18 4.95 -21.15 14.20
CA GLU A 18 5.97 -22.17 13.96
C GLU A 18 7.28 -21.58 13.43
N GLY A 19 7.18 -20.54 12.58
CA GLY A 19 8.35 -19.89 11.99
C GLY A 19 9.21 -19.12 13.00
N LEU A 20 8.61 -18.57 14.06
CA LEU A 20 9.34 -17.74 15.03
C LEU A 20 10.29 -18.56 15.91
N GLU A 21 9.90 -19.77 16.31
CA GLU A 21 10.75 -20.64 17.14
C GLU A 21 12.00 -21.11 16.41
N THR A 22 11.88 -21.32 15.09
CA THR A 22 12.95 -21.86 14.24
C THR A 22 13.77 -20.78 13.55
N GLY A 23 13.33 -19.50 13.60
CA GLY A 23 13.93 -18.40 12.83
C GLY A 23 13.61 -18.43 11.33
N MET A 24 12.65 -19.26 10.92
CA MET A 24 12.23 -19.40 9.51
C MET A 24 11.00 -18.57 9.15
N PHE A 25 10.46 -17.80 10.10
CA PHE A 25 9.35 -16.89 9.83
C PHE A 25 9.67 -15.92 8.69
N GLY A 26 8.89 -15.98 7.61
CA GLY A 26 9.05 -15.11 6.43
C GLY A 26 10.24 -15.44 5.53
N MET A 27 10.97 -16.53 5.78
CA MET A 27 12.19 -16.90 5.07
C MET A 27 11.92 -17.71 3.79
N VAL A 28 11.07 -17.19 2.91
CA VAL A 28 10.72 -17.82 1.63
C VAL A 28 11.62 -17.28 0.54
N GLU A 29 12.70 -18.01 0.24
CA GLU A 29 13.78 -17.54 -0.64
C GLU A 29 13.29 -17.03 -2.00
N GLU A 30 12.32 -17.70 -2.64
CA GLU A 30 11.77 -17.26 -3.91
C GLU A 30 11.06 -15.91 -3.80
N THR A 31 10.17 -15.74 -2.80
CA THR A 31 9.49 -14.46 -2.54
C THR A 31 10.50 -13.38 -2.24
N LEU A 32 11.45 -13.65 -1.33
CA LEU A 32 12.45 -12.69 -0.88
C LEU A 32 13.34 -12.23 -2.05
N ARG A 33 13.83 -13.16 -2.86
CA ARG A 33 14.67 -12.87 -4.02
C ARG A 33 13.89 -12.11 -5.09
N ASP A 34 12.74 -12.63 -5.52
CA ASP A 34 12.02 -12.09 -6.67
C ASP A 34 11.41 -10.71 -6.34
N PHE A 35 10.95 -10.50 -5.10
CA PHE A 35 10.50 -9.19 -4.62
C PHE A 35 11.65 -8.17 -4.61
N ASN A 36 12.78 -8.50 -3.98
CA ASN A 36 13.89 -7.55 -3.88
C ASN A 36 14.55 -7.28 -5.24
N GLN A 37 14.63 -8.26 -6.14
CA GLN A 37 15.11 -8.05 -7.51
C GLN A 37 14.22 -7.10 -8.32
N SER A 38 12.95 -6.93 -7.95
CA SER A 38 12.05 -5.94 -8.56
C SER A 38 12.40 -4.51 -8.15
N ILE A 39 13.21 -4.33 -7.11
CA ILE A 39 13.58 -3.05 -6.51
C ILE A 39 15.10 -2.93 -6.59
N SER A 40 15.63 -2.87 -7.81
CA SER A 40 17.07 -2.89 -8.06
C SER A 40 17.68 -1.49 -8.25
N ILE A 41 18.99 -1.36 -8.04
CA ILE A 41 19.80 -0.17 -8.38
C ILE A 41 19.74 0.18 -9.89
N SER A 42 19.35 -0.73 -10.78
CA SER A 42 19.08 -0.36 -12.17
C SER A 42 17.78 0.43 -12.35
N GLU A 43 16.84 0.31 -11.41
CA GLU A 43 15.45 0.74 -11.57
C GLU A 43 15.00 1.74 -10.48
N TYR A 44 15.78 1.98 -9.43
CA TYR A 44 15.41 2.86 -8.29
C TYR A 44 15.09 4.32 -8.63
N LYS A 45 15.38 4.76 -9.86
CA LYS A 45 15.07 6.11 -10.37
C LYS A 45 13.80 6.15 -11.24
N ASP A 46 13.11 5.02 -11.39
CA ASP A 46 11.83 5.01 -12.09
C ASP A 46 10.86 5.97 -11.40
N PRO A 47 10.33 6.99 -12.10
CA PRO A 47 9.40 7.94 -11.51
C PRO A 47 8.07 7.31 -11.07
N ARG A 48 7.78 6.07 -11.47
CA ARG A 48 6.54 5.35 -11.17
C ARG A 48 6.56 4.66 -9.79
N GLY A 49 7.74 4.51 -9.19
CA GLY A 49 7.91 4.04 -7.82
C GLY A 49 7.75 2.53 -7.60
N MET A 50 7.84 2.10 -6.34
CA MET A 50 8.00 0.69 -5.95
C MET A 50 6.76 -0.15 -6.26
N GLY A 51 5.57 0.38 -5.97
CA GLY A 51 4.32 -0.35 -6.20
C GLY A 51 4.11 -0.68 -7.68
N PHE A 52 4.40 0.28 -8.55
CA PHE A 52 4.34 0.07 -10.00
C PHE A 52 5.37 -0.95 -10.49
N GLN A 53 6.62 -0.86 -10.02
CA GLN A 53 7.69 -1.81 -10.38
C GLN A 53 7.36 -3.25 -10.01
N LEU A 54 6.84 -3.45 -8.80
CA LEU A 54 6.38 -4.78 -8.36
C LEU A 54 5.26 -5.31 -9.26
N GLY A 55 4.31 -4.45 -9.63
CA GLY A 55 3.24 -4.80 -10.58
C GLY A 55 3.76 -5.16 -11.97
N GLU A 56 4.68 -4.36 -12.53
CA GLU A 56 5.34 -4.68 -13.81
C GLU A 56 6.06 -6.01 -13.75
N ARG A 57 6.79 -6.28 -12.65
CA ARG A 57 7.49 -7.55 -12.48
C ARG A 57 6.52 -8.72 -12.57
N LEU A 58 5.40 -8.67 -11.84
CA LEU A 58 4.38 -9.72 -11.85
C LEU A 58 3.81 -9.97 -13.25
N ILE A 59 3.65 -8.91 -14.05
CA ILE A 59 3.23 -9.01 -15.45
C ILE A 59 4.32 -9.66 -16.31
N GLN A 60 5.56 -9.17 -16.21
CA GLN A 60 6.69 -9.62 -17.01
C GLN A 60 7.04 -11.09 -16.76
N MET A 61 7.03 -11.52 -15.49
CA MET A 61 7.28 -12.90 -15.10
C MET A 61 6.09 -13.83 -15.36
N LYS A 62 4.96 -13.29 -15.85
CA LYS A 62 3.71 -14.02 -16.08
C LYS A 62 3.26 -14.78 -14.84
N ALA A 63 3.21 -14.08 -13.70
CA ALA A 63 2.81 -14.69 -12.44
C ALA A 63 1.44 -15.37 -12.59
N PRO A 64 1.28 -16.63 -12.14
CA PRO A 64 0.14 -17.49 -12.49
C PRO A 64 -1.20 -17.00 -11.97
N HIS A 65 -1.20 -16.13 -10.97
CA HIS A 65 -2.38 -15.61 -10.27
C HIS A 65 -2.42 -14.08 -10.26
N ARG A 66 -1.73 -13.43 -11.22
CA ARG A 66 -1.62 -11.97 -11.30
C ARG A 66 -2.96 -11.24 -11.38
N GLU A 67 -4.02 -11.91 -11.80
CA GLU A 67 -5.40 -11.39 -11.81
C GLU A 67 -5.95 -11.06 -10.42
N TYR A 68 -5.37 -11.61 -9.36
CA TYR A 68 -5.73 -11.29 -7.97
C TYR A 68 -4.87 -10.19 -7.36
N SER A 69 -3.87 -9.67 -8.08
CA SER A 69 -2.94 -8.67 -7.57
C SER A 69 -3.38 -7.25 -7.90
N ILE A 70 -3.48 -6.41 -6.88
CA ILE A 70 -3.72 -4.97 -7.06
C ILE A 70 -2.51 -4.26 -7.67
N LEU A 71 -1.29 -4.75 -7.38
CA LEU A 71 -0.06 -4.21 -7.94
C LEU A 71 -0.01 -4.48 -9.46
N ALA A 72 -0.23 -5.73 -9.87
CA ALA A 72 -0.24 -6.10 -11.29
C ALA A 72 -1.39 -5.43 -12.04
N THR A 73 -2.58 -5.33 -11.43
CA THR A 73 -3.73 -4.65 -12.05
C THR A 73 -3.43 -3.17 -12.28
N GLY A 74 -2.90 -2.46 -11.27
CA GLY A 74 -2.59 -1.04 -11.40
C GLY A 74 -1.48 -0.77 -12.41
N ALA A 75 -0.41 -1.56 -12.40
CA ALA A 75 0.65 -1.45 -13.42
C ALA A 75 0.13 -1.72 -14.84
N GLY A 76 -0.74 -2.72 -15.01
CA GLY A 76 -1.33 -3.06 -16.30
C GLY A 76 -2.31 -2.00 -16.84
N LEU A 77 -2.90 -1.19 -15.96
CA LEU A 77 -3.78 -0.07 -16.31
C LEU A 77 -3.07 1.29 -16.36
N ASP A 78 -1.74 1.32 -16.20
CA ASP A 78 -0.94 2.55 -16.07
C ASP A 78 -1.47 3.49 -14.97
N MET A 79 -1.91 2.90 -13.85
CA MET A 79 -2.41 3.63 -12.68
C MET A 79 -1.35 3.75 -11.60
N PRO A 80 -1.28 4.90 -10.88
CA PRO A 80 -0.39 5.05 -9.74
C PRO A 80 -0.67 3.99 -8.67
N VAL A 81 0.35 3.20 -8.34
CA VAL A 81 0.34 2.26 -7.23
C VAL A 81 1.59 2.47 -6.41
N THR A 82 1.42 2.73 -5.11
CA THR A 82 2.51 3.07 -4.20
C THR A 82 2.61 2.07 -3.05
N VAL A 83 3.83 1.82 -2.59
CA VAL A 83 4.11 0.99 -1.41
C VAL A 83 5.04 1.78 -0.46
N HIS A 84 4.53 2.05 0.74
CA HIS A 84 5.23 2.84 1.76
C HIS A 84 5.87 1.93 2.79
N VAL A 85 7.20 1.86 2.77
CA VAL A 85 7.98 0.91 3.54
C VAL A 85 8.34 1.47 4.91
N ALA A 86 8.11 0.66 5.95
CA ALA A 86 8.75 0.82 7.24
C ALA A 86 9.84 -0.25 7.40
N ILE A 87 11.11 0.18 7.46
CA ILE A 87 12.22 -0.78 7.48
C ILE A 87 12.16 -1.62 8.75
N GLY A 88 12.26 -2.94 8.58
CA GLY A 88 12.19 -3.92 9.65
C GLY A 88 10.77 -4.40 10.00
N THR A 89 9.72 -3.89 9.35
CA THR A 89 8.34 -4.40 9.59
C THR A 89 7.97 -5.58 8.70
N ASP A 90 8.53 -5.62 7.48
CA ASP A 90 8.24 -6.62 6.47
C ASP A 90 9.35 -7.68 6.36
N THR A 91 8.98 -8.93 6.09
CA THR A 91 9.91 -10.09 6.01
C THR A 91 10.88 -9.98 4.84
N VAL A 92 10.52 -9.25 3.78
CA VAL A 92 11.42 -8.90 2.66
C VAL A 92 12.69 -8.17 3.09
N HIS A 93 12.68 -7.46 4.22
CA HIS A 93 13.87 -6.79 4.77
C HIS A 93 14.89 -7.73 5.40
N MET A 94 14.51 -8.99 5.68
CA MET A 94 15.39 -9.98 6.29
C MET A 94 16.32 -10.63 5.26
N SER A 95 16.06 -10.43 3.97
CA SER A 95 16.80 -11.05 2.88
C SER A 95 18.18 -10.42 2.66
N GLN A 96 19.15 -11.24 2.28
CA GLN A 96 20.45 -10.79 1.77
C GLN A 96 20.36 -10.06 0.42
N HIS A 97 19.22 -10.18 -0.28
CA HIS A 97 18.99 -9.55 -1.59
C HIS A 97 18.52 -8.11 -1.49
N VAL A 98 18.30 -7.58 -0.28
CA VAL A 98 17.86 -6.19 -0.07
C VAL A 98 18.98 -5.24 -0.50
N GLU A 99 18.66 -4.31 -1.39
CA GLU A 99 19.49 -3.14 -1.71
C GLU A 99 18.89 -1.90 -1.00
N PRO A 100 19.43 -1.47 0.16
CA PRO A 100 18.80 -0.45 1.00
C PRO A 100 18.63 0.90 0.29
N GLU A 101 19.59 1.29 -0.54
CA GLU A 101 19.54 2.51 -1.34
C GLU A 101 18.40 2.47 -2.35
N ALA A 102 18.20 1.32 -3.02
CA ALA A 102 17.11 1.13 -3.97
C ALA A 102 15.75 1.15 -3.25
N LEU A 103 15.63 0.41 -2.15
CA LEU A 103 14.42 0.36 -1.32
C LEU A 103 14.02 1.75 -0.82
N GLY A 104 14.97 2.49 -0.23
CA GLY A 104 14.75 3.84 0.29
C GLY A 104 14.36 4.83 -0.80
N SER A 105 14.99 4.75 -1.98
CA SER A 105 14.63 5.62 -3.10
C SER A 105 13.27 5.29 -3.71
N ALA A 106 12.96 4.00 -3.88
CA ALA A 106 11.71 3.56 -4.48
C ALA A 106 10.50 3.94 -3.60
N THR A 107 10.58 3.69 -2.29
CA THR A 107 9.50 4.09 -1.36
C THR A 107 9.37 5.62 -1.20
N PHE A 108 10.48 6.35 -1.31
CA PHE A 108 10.44 7.81 -1.31
C PHE A 108 9.80 8.37 -2.59
N THR A 109 10.06 7.74 -3.74
CA THR A 109 9.39 8.07 -5.01
C THR A 109 7.89 7.83 -4.89
N ASP A 110 7.48 6.71 -4.32
CA ASP A 110 6.08 6.41 -4.01
C ASP A 110 5.44 7.47 -3.11
N PHE A 111 6.16 7.95 -2.09
CA PHE A 111 5.67 9.05 -1.25
C PHE A 111 5.45 10.35 -2.03
N ARG A 112 6.33 10.68 -2.96
CA ARG A 112 6.18 11.85 -3.84
C ARG A 112 5.01 11.68 -4.80
N LEU A 113 4.85 10.48 -5.38
CA LEU A 113 3.77 10.15 -6.29
C LEU A 113 2.40 10.23 -5.58
N LEU A 114 2.28 9.66 -4.38
CA LEU A 114 1.06 9.81 -3.57
C LEU A 114 0.80 11.28 -3.24
N SER A 115 1.84 12.05 -2.88
CA SER A 115 1.70 13.49 -2.61
C SER A 115 1.18 14.26 -3.83
N SER A 116 1.59 13.88 -5.06
CA SER A 116 1.03 14.49 -6.27
C SER A 116 -0.43 14.10 -6.51
N VAL A 117 -0.80 12.84 -6.27
CA VAL A 117 -2.20 12.39 -6.37
C VAL A 117 -3.10 13.14 -5.38
N ILE A 118 -2.62 13.40 -4.17
CA ILE A 118 -3.39 14.14 -3.15
C ILE A 118 -3.60 15.61 -3.53
N CYS A 119 -2.79 16.20 -4.42
CA CYS A 119 -3.06 17.55 -4.92
C CYS A 119 -4.46 17.68 -5.56
N ASP A 120 -4.97 16.58 -6.13
CA ASP A 120 -6.28 16.50 -6.79
C ASP A 120 -7.40 15.98 -5.87
N LEU A 121 -7.17 15.90 -4.56
CA LEU A 121 -8.13 15.34 -3.58
C LEU A 121 -9.37 16.22 -3.33
N GLU A 122 -9.39 17.49 -3.78
CA GLU A 122 -10.57 18.35 -3.59
C GLU A 122 -11.80 17.76 -4.29
N GLY A 123 -12.88 17.56 -3.54
CA GLY A 123 -14.09 16.85 -3.96
C GLY A 123 -13.97 15.32 -3.95
N GLY A 124 -12.79 14.79 -3.64
CA GLY A 124 -12.47 13.36 -3.68
C GLY A 124 -12.68 12.61 -2.35
N VAL A 125 -12.22 11.36 -2.35
CA VAL A 125 -12.36 10.42 -1.23
C VAL A 125 -11.01 9.76 -0.92
N TYR A 126 -10.65 9.69 0.35
CA TYR A 126 -9.54 8.89 0.85
C TYR A 126 -10.06 7.78 1.77
N LEU A 127 -9.74 6.53 1.45
CA LEU A 127 -10.11 5.35 2.24
C LEU A 127 -8.86 4.77 2.91
N ASN A 128 -8.79 4.83 4.25
CA ASN A 128 -7.82 4.08 5.03
C ASN A 128 -8.41 2.72 5.40
N ILE A 129 -7.84 1.64 4.88
CA ILE A 129 -8.38 0.29 5.05
C ILE A 129 -7.33 -0.59 5.74
N GLY A 130 -7.61 -0.99 6.98
CA GLY A 130 -6.77 -1.92 7.76
C GLY A 130 -5.38 -1.42 8.17
N SER A 131 -5.02 -0.16 7.88
CA SER A 131 -3.73 0.41 8.28
C SER A 131 -3.85 1.20 9.58
N ALA A 132 -3.29 0.65 10.65
CA ALA A 132 -3.30 1.30 11.97
C ALA A 132 -2.24 2.41 12.12
N VAL A 133 -1.19 2.44 11.30
CA VAL A 133 -0.04 3.34 11.48
C VAL A 133 0.49 3.92 10.17
N ILE A 134 0.95 3.08 9.24
CA ILE A 134 1.74 3.52 8.08
C ILE A 134 0.95 4.49 7.19
N LEU A 135 -0.20 4.06 6.65
CA LEU A 135 -0.99 4.89 5.74
C LEU A 135 -1.59 6.13 6.44
N PRO A 136 -2.11 6.08 7.69
CA PRO A 136 -2.53 7.28 8.41
C PRO A 136 -1.41 8.34 8.53
N GLU A 137 -0.18 7.91 8.84
CA GLU A 137 0.95 8.84 8.95
C GLU A 137 1.35 9.38 7.58
N VAL A 138 1.48 8.52 6.57
CA VAL A 138 1.82 8.91 5.19
C VAL A 138 0.80 9.90 4.62
N PHE A 139 -0.49 9.60 4.72
CA PHE A 139 -1.58 10.45 4.23
C PHE A 139 -1.51 11.85 4.83
N LEU A 140 -1.33 11.96 6.15
CA LEU A 140 -1.27 13.26 6.80
C LEU A 140 -0.12 14.12 6.26
N LYS A 141 1.06 13.53 6.03
CA LYS A 141 2.23 14.26 5.51
C LYS A 141 2.04 14.63 4.04
N ALA A 142 1.50 13.72 3.23
CA ALA A 142 1.22 13.97 1.83
C ALA A 142 0.15 15.07 1.66
N LEU A 143 -0.90 15.09 2.48
CA LEU A 143 -1.89 16.19 2.53
C LEU A 143 -1.25 17.51 2.98
N THR A 144 -0.36 17.49 3.97
CA THR A 144 0.39 18.69 4.38
C THR A 144 1.22 19.25 3.23
N ILE A 145 1.94 18.39 2.50
CA ILE A 145 2.73 18.80 1.33
C ILE A 145 1.82 19.39 0.25
N ALA A 146 0.73 18.69 -0.10
CA ALA A 146 -0.17 19.15 -1.15
C ALA A 146 -0.77 20.55 -0.83
N ARG A 147 -1.17 20.78 0.42
CA ARG A 147 -1.62 22.10 0.90
C ARG A 147 -0.50 23.13 0.91
N ASN A 148 0.71 22.75 1.32
CA ASN A 148 1.87 23.64 1.36
C ASN A 148 2.28 24.12 -0.04
N LEU A 149 2.08 23.31 -1.07
CA LEU A 149 2.26 23.67 -2.47
C LEU A 149 1.16 24.61 -3.02
N GLY A 150 0.18 24.99 -2.21
CA GLY A 150 -0.87 25.95 -2.57
C GLY A 150 -2.19 25.34 -3.04
N ASN A 151 -2.31 24.02 -3.08
CA ASN A 151 -3.55 23.35 -3.46
C ASN A 151 -4.64 23.58 -2.40
N LYS A 152 -5.83 24.00 -2.84
CA LYS A 152 -6.97 24.29 -1.97
C LYS A 152 -7.75 23.01 -1.67
N ILE A 153 -7.20 22.18 -0.79
CA ILE A 153 -7.81 20.90 -0.38
C ILE A 153 -8.53 21.10 0.96
N LYS A 154 -9.84 21.31 0.91
CA LYS A 154 -10.73 21.59 2.05
C LYS A 154 -11.94 20.66 2.10
N ASN A 155 -12.54 20.35 0.95
CA ASN A 155 -13.78 19.59 0.88
C ASN A 155 -13.48 18.22 0.29
N PHE A 156 -13.28 17.22 1.15
CA PHE A 156 -13.09 15.84 0.75
C PHE A 156 -13.70 14.94 1.82
N THR A 157 -13.85 13.66 1.49
CA THR A 157 -14.32 12.64 2.43
C THR A 157 -13.16 11.75 2.84
N THR A 158 -13.02 11.50 4.13
CA THR A 158 -12.13 10.46 4.64
C THR A 158 -12.91 9.33 5.29
N VAL A 159 -12.43 8.11 5.11
CA VAL A 159 -12.99 6.94 5.78
C VAL A 159 -11.87 6.16 6.44
N ASN A 160 -12.09 5.75 7.68
CA ASN A 160 -11.28 4.72 8.32
C ASN A 160 -12.11 3.45 8.44
N MET A 161 -11.70 2.39 7.75
CA MET A 161 -12.34 1.07 7.77
C MET A 161 -11.42 0.05 8.41
N ASP A 162 -11.79 -0.41 9.61
CA ASP A 162 -10.98 -1.36 10.36
C ASP A 162 -11.84 -2.20 11.32
N MET A 163 -11.33 -3.35 11.76
CA MET A 163 -11.98 -4.18 12.77
C MET A 163 -11.93 -3.49 14.15
N ILE A 164 -10.88 -2.70 14.39
CA ILE A 164 -10.65 -1.99 15.66
C ILE A 164 -10.29 -0.53 15.36
N GLN A 165 -10.91 0.40 16.07
CA GLN A 165 -10.61 1.83 15.91
C GLN A 165 -9.39 2.22 16.74
N HIS A 166 -8.29 2.51 16.06
CA HIS A 166 -7.02 2.91 16.69
C HIS A 166 -6.88 4.44 16.79
N TYR A 167 -6.04 4.90 17.72
CA TYR A 167 -5.78 6.32 17.94
C TYR A 167 -5.24 7.05 16.69
N ARG A 168 -4.25 6.47 15.99
CA ARG A 168 -3.61 7.14 14.84
C ARG A 168 -4.56 7.33 13.65
N PRO A 169 -5.32 6.31 13.18
CA PRO A 169 -6.31 6.53 12.13
C PRO A 169 -7.39 7.52 12.57
N HIS A 170 -7.86 7.42 13.82
CA HIS A 170 -8.85 8.37 14.32
C HIS A 170 -8.35 9.83 14.24
N GLN A 171 -7.12 10.09 14.69
CA GLN A 171 -6.54 11.43 14.66
C GLN A 171 -6.17 11.87 13.23
N ASN A 172 -5.42 11.04 12.50
CA ASN A 172 -4.74 11.45 11.27
C ASN A 172 -5.58 11.23 10.01
N VAL A 173 -6.67 10.46 10.08
CA VAL A 173 -7.60 10.25 8.96
C VAL A 173 -8.93 10.94 9.23
N LEU A 174 -9.48 10.84 10.45
CA LEU A 174 -10.85 11.31 10.72
C LEU A 174 -10.95 12.72 11.31
N SER A 175 -10.02 13.10 12.20
CA SER A 175 -10.14 14.34 12.99
C SER A 175 -9.35 15.51 12.41
N ARG A 176 -8.05 15.33 12.18
CA ARG A 176 -7.12 16.42 11.79
C ARG A 176 -7.19 16.86 10.33
N PRO A 177 -7.44 15.98 9.34
CA PRO A 177 -7.43 16.38 7.93
C PRO A 177 -8.46 17.45 7.57
N GLY A 178 -9.60 17.48 8.30
CA GLY A 178 -10.78 18.26 7.94
C GLY A 178 -11.65 17.53 6.91
N GLY A 179 -12.77 18.15 6.51
CA GLY A 179 -13.74 17.54 5.60
C GLY A 179 -14.78 16.66 6.33
N LYS A 180 -15.50 15.84 5.56
CA LYS A 180 -16.43 14.84 6.12
C LYS A 180 -15.63 13.58 6.45
N SER A 181 -15.88 12.99 7.60
CA SER A 181 -15.17 11.78 8.01
C SER A 181 -16.10 10.70 8.55
N TYR A 182 -15.79 9.44 8.23
CA TYR A 182 -16.57 8.28 8.62
C TYR A 182 -15.68 7.19 9.21
N ALA A 183 -16.05 6.69 10.38
CA ALA A 183 -15.45 5.49 10.97
C ALA A 183 -16.36 4.30 10.67
N LEU A 184 -15.85 3.33 9.92
CA LEU A 184 -16.53 2.07 9.63
C LEU A 184 -15.83 0.97 10.41
N THR A 185 -16.55 0.33 11.33
CA THR A 185 -15.99 -0.74 12.17
C THR A 185 -16.61 -2.07 11.80
N GLY A 186 -15.79 -3.03 11.38
CA GLY A 186 -16.25 -4.36 10.99
C GLY A 186 -15.17 -5.15 10.27
N HIS A 187 -15.47 -6.43 10.07
CA HIS A 187 -14.64 -7.39 9.33
C HIS A 187 -14.48 -6.98 7.86
N HIS A 188 -13.24 -6.86 7.37
CA HIS A 188 -12.95 -6.41 6.00
C HIS A 188 -13.57 -7.34 4.95
N GLU A 189 -13.59 -8.64 5.21
CA GLU A 189 -14.19 -9.67 4.37
C GLU A 189 -15.70 -9.50 4.16
N ILE A 190 -16.37 -8.71 5.00
CA ILE A 190 -17.79 -8.33 4.85
C ILE A 190 -17.90 -6.90 4.33
N MET A 191 -17.18 -5.96 4.94
CA MET A 191 -17.34 -4.53 4.70
C MET A 191 -16.89 -4.10 3.30
N LEU A 192 -15.79 -4.66 2.78
CA LEU A 192 -15.29 -4.32 1.44
C LEU A 192 -16.26 -4.78 0.33
N PRO A 193 -16.72 -6.05 0.29
CA PRO A 193 -17.73 -6.46 -0.69
C PRO A 193 -19.03 -5.66 -0.60
N LEU A 194 -19.50 -5.33 0.60
CA LEU A 194 -20.70 -4.51 0.77
C LEU A 194 -20.51 -3.09 0.25
N LEU A 195 -19.38 -2.45 0.54
CA LEU A 195 -19.07 -1.12 0.01
C LEU A 195 -18.99 -1.15 -1.52
N TYR A 196 -18.33 -2.16 -2.08
CA TYR A 196 -18.25 -2.34 -3.53
C TYR A 196 -19.63 -2.50 -4.17
N GLN A 197 -20.49 -3.35 -3.60
CA GLN A 197 -21.86 -3.55 -4.10
C GLN A 197 -22.71 -2.28 -3.99
N ALA A 198 -22.61 -1.54 -2.88
CA ALA A 198 -23.34 -0.29 -2.70
C ALA A 198 -22.93 0.77 -3.75
N LEU A 199 -21.65 0.82 -4.12
CA LEU A 199 -21.17 1.70 -5.20
C LEU A 199 -21.72 1.30 -6.56
N LEU A 200 -21.80 -0.02 -6.86
CA LEU A 200 -22.41 -0.50 -8.11
C LEU A 200 -23.91 -0.17 -8.19
N GLU A 201 -24.61 -0.22 -7.06
CA GLU A 201 -26.04 0.09 -6.97
C GLU A 201 -26.35 1.59 -6.89
N SER A 202 -25.33 2.45 -6.76
CA SER A 202 -25.48 3.91 -6.60
C SER A 202 -26.34 4.31 -5.40
N LEU A 203 -26.17 3.60 -4.28
CA LEU A 203 -26.83 3.89 -3.00
C LEU A 203 -26.20 5.06 -2.22
#